data_AF-A0AAD0V9L0-F1
#
_entry.id   AF-A0AAD0V9L0-F1
#
_cell.length_a   1.000
_cell.length_b   1.000
_cell.length_c   1.000
_cell.angle_alpha   90.00
_cell.angle_beta   90.00
_cell.angle_gamma   90.00
#
_symmetry.space_group_name_H-M   'P 1'
#
loop_
_entity.id
_entity.type
_entity.pdbx_description
1 polymer ?
#
loop_
_entity_poly.entity_id
_entity_poly.type
_entity_poly.pdbx_seq_one_letter_code
_entity_poly.pdbx_strand_id
1 'polypeptide(L)'
;MQYQHSDAQVITLYRLFTRCQLSITSNNHLLANLPDRCRPEGLAGLCEEATIHHYRYPIDKLSRWLGFTQGVLAAAGVAGVSEDQELNPCADLQFEHTAAQVTALQTLFSRYHVRIVDNTHLLANLSEACCPENLMALCVQAIEHHYRYPFDKLNRWLGFVQGVLAAVRIIDVDEERKFSRPLLHAFHNQVPPTFAS
;
A
#
# COMPACT_ATOMS: atom_id res chain seq x y z
N MET A 1 2.62 -23.16 -4.26
CA MET A 1 2.06 -22.59 -5.51
C MET A 1 2.95 -21.42 -5.92
N GLN A 2 3.21 -21.27 -7.22
CA GLN A 2 3.95 -20.13 -7.77
C GLN A 2 2.97 -19.29 -8.59
N TYR A 3 2.91 -17.99 -8.33
CA TYR A 3 2.18 -17.03 -9.16
C TYR A 3 3.02 -16.70 -10.38
N GLN A 4 2.41 -16.73 -11.56
CA GLN A 4 3.06 -16.29 -12.80
C GLN A 4 2.89 -14.78 -12.93
N HIS A 5 4.00 -14.07 -12.94
CA HIS A 5 4.07 -12.64 -13.21
C HIS A 5 4.75 -12.44 -14.56
N SER A 6 4.41 -11.38 -15.29
CA SER A 6 5.21 -11.01 -16.46
C SER A 6 6.59 -10.52 -16.03
N ASP A 7 7.62 -10.75 -16.86
CA ASP A 7 8.98 -10.25 -16.60
C ASP A 7 8.98 -8.73 -16.36
N ALA A 8 8.17 -7.98 -17.10
CA ALA A 8 8.02 -6.54 -16.93
C ALA A 8 7.51 -6.15 -15.52
N GLN A 9 6.51 -6.87 -14.99
CA GLN A 9 5.99 -6.65 -13.64
C GLN A 9 7.04 -6.97 -12.58
N VAL A 10 7.75 -8.10 -12.72
CA VAL A 10 8.81 -8.51 -11.78
C VAL A 10 9.93 -7.48 -11.76
N ILE A 11 10.43 -7.06 -12.93
CA ILE A 11 11.48 -6.04 -13.04
C ILE A 11 11.05 -4.72 -12.38
N THR A 12 9.80 -4.30 -12.63
CA THR A 12 9.26 -3.06 -12.06
C THR A 12 9.17 -3.14 -10.54
N LEU A 13 8.56 -4.19 -9.99
CA LEU A 13 8.46 -4.38 -8.55
C LEU A 13 9.84 -4.50 -7.89
N TYR A 14 10.76 -5.27 -8.48
CA TYR A 14 12.13 -5.41 -7.99
C TYR A 14 12.82 -4.05 -7.84
N ARG A 15 12.75 -3.21 -8.88
CA ARG A 15 13.32 -1.85 -8.85
C ARG A 15 12.71 -1.00 -7.75
N LEU A 16 11.39 -1.03 -7.59
CA LEU A 16 10.68 -0.23 -6.59
C LEU A 16 10.96 -0.70 -5.16
N PHE A 17 11.00 -2.01 -4.91
CA PHE A 17 11.38 -2.55 -3.59
C PHE A 17 12.85 -2.29 -3.26
N THR A 18 13.76 -2.37 -4.24
CA THR A 18 15.18 -2.03 -4.04
C THR A 18 15.34 -0.54 -3.69
N ARG A 19 14.60 0.36 -4.36
CA ARG A 19 14.57 1.78 -4.00
C ARG A 19 14.07 2.02 -2.58
N CYS A 20 13.03 1.28 -2.17
CA CYS A 20 12.53 1.34 -0.79
C CYS A 20 13.59 0.87 0.20
N GLN A 21 14.28 -0.25 -0.05
CA GLN A 21 15.37 -0.73 0.81
C GLN A 21 16.47 0.31 0.97
N LEU A 22 16.96 0.90 -0.13
CA LEU A 22 17.97 1.97 -0.06
C LEU A 22 17.47 3.15 0.78
N SER A 23 16.21 3.56 0.59
CA SER A 23 15.60 4.65 1.35
C SER A 23 15.50 4.32 2.84
N ILE A 24 15.13 3.09 3.20
CA ILE A 24 15.06 2.61 4.58
C ILE A 24 16.46 2.64 5.22
N THR A 25 17.47 2.12 4.54
CA THR A 25 18.85 2.12 5.06
C THR A 25 19.39 3.53 5.26
N SER A 26 19.21 4.42 4.28
CA SER A 26 19.70 5.80 4.35
C SER A 26 18.98 6.65 5.40
N ASN A 27 17.74 6.30 5.76
CA ASN A 27 16.89 7.10 6.65
C ASN A 27 16.51 6.37 7.95
N ASN A 28 17.30 5.38 8.37
CA ASN A 28 17.03 4.57 9.56
C ASN A 28 16.69 5.43 10.81
N HIS A 29 17.43 6.52 11.02
CA HIS A 29 17.22 7.45 12.12
C HIS A 29 15.81 8.09 12.16
N LEU A 30 15.17 8.32 11.00
CA LEU A 30 13.80 8.84 10.92
C LEU A 30 12.75 7.77 11.23
N LEU A 31 13.08 6.51 10.98
CA LEU A 31 12.16 5.37 11.09
C LEU A 31 12.23 4.67 12.46
N ALA A 32 13.31 4.87 13.21
CA ALA A 32 13.59 4.14 14.45
C ALA A 32 12.48 4.27 15.53
N ASN A 33 11.77 5.41 15.56
CA ASN A 33 10.73 5.68 16.55
C ASN A 33 9.31 5.36 16.08
N LEU A 34 9.16 4.81 14.87
CA LEU A 34 7.88 4.41 14.34
C LEU A 34 7.32 3.18 15.09
N PRO A 35 6.01 2.91 14.98
CA PRO A 35 5.40 1.68 15.50
C PRO A 35 6.09 0.43 14.96
N ASP A 36 6.05 -0.67 15.72
CA ASP A 36 6.90 -1.85 15.48
C ASP A 36 6.88 -2.36 14.03
N ARG A 37 5.72 -2.42 13.39
CA ARG A 37 5.57 -2.88 11.99
C ARG A 37 6.03 -1.88 10.93
N CYS A 38 6.27 -0.63 11.32
CA CYS A 38 6.73 0.48 10.48
C CYS A 38 8.23 0.76 10.70
N ARG A 39 8.90 0.03 11.58
CA ARG A 39 10.34 0.16 11.84
C ARG A 39 11.19 -0.33 10.68
N PRO A 40 12.44 0.15 10.55
CA PRO A 40 13.33 -0.21 9.46
C PRO A 40 13.46 -1.71 9.25
N GLU A 41 13.59 -2.51 10.30
CA GLU A 41 13.75 -3.96 10.22
C GLU A 41 12.52 -4.63 9.62
N GLY A 42 11.32 -4.22 10.05
CA GLY A 42 10.06 -4.74 9.54
C GLY A 42 9.82 -4.38 8.08
N LEU A 43 10.13 -3.14 7.70
CA LEU A 43 10.00 -2.67 6.31
C LEU A 43 11.05 -3.31 5.39
N ALA A 44 12.29 -3.43 5.85
CA ALA A 44 13.38 -4.04 5.10
C ALA A 44 13.11 -5.54 4.84
N GLY A 45 12.65 -6.25 5.87
CA GLY A 45 12.25 -7.66 5.76
C GLY A 45 11.07 -7.84 4.78
N LEU A 46 10.09 -6.94 4.79
CA LEU A 46 8.99 -6.98 3.82
C LEU A 46 9.48 -6.74 2.39
N CYS A 47 10.41 -5.80 2.18
CA CYS A 47 11.00 -5.57 0.86
C CYS A 47 11.87 -6.75 0.39
N GLU A 48 12.61 -7.37 1.29
CA GLU A 48 13.44 -8.55 1.02
C GLU A 48 12.56 -9.76 0.63
N GLU A 49 11.52 -10.04 1.42
CA GLU A 49 10.54 -11.08 1.12
C GLU A 49 9.90 -10.85 -0.26
N ALA A 50 9.48 -9.62 -0.55
CA ALA A 50 8.93 -9.28 -1.85
C ALA A 50 9.94 -9.49 -2.98
N THR A 51 11.21 -9.17 -2.76
CA THR A 51 12.26 -9.28 -3.79
C THR A 51 12.64 -10.73 -4.07
N ILE A 52 12.93 -11.51 -3.03
CA ILE A 52 13.42 -12.89 -3.11
C ILE A 52 12.28 -13.87 -3.39
N HIS A 53 11.09 -13.62 -2.84
CA HIS A 53 9.96 -14.54 -2.84
C HIS A 53 8.71 -14.01 -3.55
N HIS A 54 8.83 -13.02 -4.44
CA HIS A 54 7.69 -12.47 -5.23
C HIS A 54 6.81 -13.55 -5.88
N TYR A 55 7.40 -14.65 -6.36
CA TYR A 55 6.67 -15.75 -6.99
C TYR A 55 5.68 -16.46 -6.03
N ARG A 56 5.78 -16.24 -4.71
CA ARG A 56 4.86 -16.81 -3.72
C ARG A 56 3.61 -15.97 -3.49
N TYR A 57 3.55 -14.77 -4.04
CA TYR A 57 2.49 -13.80 -3.75
C TYR A 57 1.82 -13.32 -5.03
N PRO A 58 0.50 -13.04 -4.99
CA PRO A 58 -0.18 -12.42 -6.12
C PRO A 58 0.25 -10.94 -6.25
N ILE A 59 0.13 -10.41 -7.47
CA ILE A 59 0.66 -9.08 -7.83
C ILE A 59 0.02 -7.94 -7.03
N ASP A 60 -1.28 -8.05 -6.71
CA ASP A 60 -2.00 -7.06 -5.92
C ASP A 60 -1.46 -6.99 -4.49
N LYS A 61 -1.06 -8.13 -3.91
CA LYS A 61 -0.49 -8.19 -2.57
C LYS A 61 0.90 -7.56 -2.54
N LEU A 62 1.75 -7.86 -3.52
CA LEU A 62 3.06 -7.22 -3.66
C LEU A 62 2.91 -5.71 -3.87
N SER A 63 1.95 -5.29 -4.69
CA SER A 63 1.68 -3.87 -4.93
C SER A 63 1.20 -3.16 -3.67
N ARG A 64 0.37 -3.83 -2.85
CA ARG A 64 -0.06 -3.32 -1.53
C ARG A 64 1.08 -3.21 -0.54
N TRP A 65 1.99 -4.18 -0.51
CA TRP A 65 3.19 -4.13 0.31
C TRP A 65 4.11 -2.98 -0.08
N LEU A 66 4.32 -2.79 -1.39
CA LEU A 66 5.07 -1.66 -1.91
C LEU A 66 4.43 -0.33 -1.47
N GLY A 67 3.12 -0.20 -1.69
CA GLY A 67 2.36 0.98 -1.26
C GLY A 67 2.50 1.24 0.23
N PHE A 68 2.36 0.21 1.08
CA PHE A 68 2.54 0.33 2.53
C PHE A 68 3.91 0.89 2.89
N THR A 69 4.98 0.32 2.34
CA THR A 69 6.34 0.81 2.58
C THR A 69 6.50 2.26 2.13
N GLN A 70 5.97 2.62 0.96
CA GLN A 70 6.02 4.00 0.44
C GLN A 70 5.26 4.98 1.34
N GLY A 71 4.08 4.58 1.85
CA GLY A 71 3.27 5.39 2.76
C GLY A 71 3.98 5.65 4.09
N VAL A 72 4.61 4.63 4.67
CA VAL A 72 5.40 4.78 5.90
C VAL A 72 6.58 5.73 5.68
N LEU A 73 7.33 5.55 4.60
CA LEU A 73 8.47 6.40 4.27
C LEU A 73 8.04 7.85 4.04
N ALA A 74 6.94 8.08 3.31
CA ALA A 74 6.42 9.41 3.05
C ALA A 74 5.92 10.10 4.34
N ALA A 75 5.27 9.37 5.24
CA ALA A 75 4.84 9.88 6.55
C ALA A 75 6.03 10.22 7.47
N ALA A 76 7.14 9.49 7.34
CA ALA A 76 8.39 9.77 8.06
C ALA A 76 9.20 10.93 7.46
N GLY A 77 8.72 11.57 6.38
CA GLY A 77 9.40 12.69 5.72
C GLY A 77 10.54 12.27 4.78
N VAL A 78 10.60 11.00 4.36
CA VAL A 78 11.61 10.53 3.39
C VAL A 78 11.21 10.99 1.98
N ALA A 79 12.03 11.83 1.36
CA ALA A 79 11.78 12.40 0.04
C ALA A 79 11.95 11.36 -1.09
N GLY A 80 11.28 11.58 -2.23
CA GLY A 80 11.49 10.80 -3.47
C GLY A 80 10.88 9.39 -3.48
N VAL A 81 9.96 9.11 -2.55
CA VAL A 81 9.34 7.78 -2.41
C VAL A 81 7.94 7.71 -3.06
N SER A 82 7.27 8.85 -3.23
CA SER A 82 5.91 8.97 -3.78
C SER A 82 5.86 9.15 -5.30
N GLU A 83 6.77 8.52 -6.05
CA GLU A 83 6.74 8.58 -7.51
C GLU A 83 5.65 7.65 -8.07
N ASP A 84 4.39 8.08 -7.94
CA ASP A 84 3.24 7.53 -8.67
C ASP A 84 2.83 8.51 -9.79
N GLN A 85 3.81 9.23 -10.38
CA GLN A 85 3.62 10.07 -11.58
C GLN A 85 3.35 9.26 -12.85
N GLU A 86 3.45 7.93 -12.81
CA GLU A 86 3.19 7.07 -13.97
C GLU A 86 1.78 6.49 -13.93
N LEU A 87 1.06 6.68 -15.04
CA LEU A 87 -0.35 6.35 -15.28
C LEU A 87 -1.34 7.35 -14.67
N ASN A 88 -1.35 8.56 -15.22
CA ASN A 88 -2.61 9.30 -15.36
C ASN A 88 -3.69 8.33 -15.90
N PRO A 89 -4.94 8.40 -15.43
CA PRO A 89 -6.02 7.61 -16.01
C PRO A 89 -6.02 7.85 -17.51
N CYS A 90 -5.82 6.80 -18.30
CA CYS A 90 -6.12 6.90 -19.72
C CYS A 90 -7.64 7.02 -19.78
N ALA A 91 -8.14 8.18 -20.22
CA ALA A 91 -9.57 8.52 -20.18
C ALA A 91 -10.46 7.47 -20.88
N ASP A 92 -9.86 6.67 -21.76
CA ASP A 92 -10.54 5.70 -22.62
C ASP A 92 -10.41 4.23 -22.16
N LEU A 93 -9.60 3.94 -21.12
CA LEU A 93 -9.41 2.58 -20.60
C LEU A 93 -10.30 2.34 -19.38
N GLN A 94 -11.22 1.37 -19.47
CA GLN A 94 -11.96 0.83 -18.35
C GLN A 94 -11.43 -0.57 -18.00
N PHE A 95 -11.21 -0.81 -16.71
CA PHE A 95 -10.78 -2.09 -16.14
C PHE A 95 -11.98 -2.79 -15.51
N GLU A 96 -12.18 -4.04 -15.88
CA GLU A 96 -13.17 -4.90 -15.24
C GLU A 96 -12.62 -5.45 -13.92
N HIS A 97 -13.37 -5.23 -12.84
CA HIS A 97 -13.08 -5.78 -11.52
C HIS A 97 -14.23 -6.68 -11.09
N THR A 98 -13.92 -7.78 -10.42
CA THR A 98 -14.94 -8.67 -9.87
C THR A 98 -15.72 -7.99 -8.75
N ALA A 99 -16.97 -8.39 -8.52
CA ALA A 99 -17.79 -7.85 -7.43
C ALA A 99 -17.12 -7.99 -6.04
N ALA A 100 -16.38 -9.08 -5.81
CA ALA A 100 -15.63 -9.31 -4.58
C ALA A 100 -14.48 -8.30 -4.41
N GLN A 101 -13.74 -8.01 -5.49
CA GLN A 101 -12.68 -7.00 -5.49
C GLN A 101 -13.24 -5.61 -5.18
N VAL A 102 -14.31 -5.21 -5.87
CA VAL A 102 -14.96 -3.90 -5.67
C VAL A 102 -15.46 -3.78 -4.24
N THR A 103 -16.16 -4.79 -3.72
CA THR A 103 -16.68 -4.80 -2.35
C THR A 103 -15.56 -4.66 -1.32
N ALA A 104 -14.46 -5.41 -1.47
CA ALA A 104 -13.33 -5.35 -0.55
C ALA A 104 -12.65 -3.96 -0.57
N LEU A 105 -12.38 -3.42 -1.77
CA LEU A 105 -11.77 -2.10 -1.92
C LEU A 105 -12.67 -1.00 -1.35
N GLN A 106 -13.96 -0.96 -1.70
CA GLN A 106 -14.90 0.04 -1.19
C GLN A 106 -15.01 -0.02 0.33
N THR A 107 -15.06 -1.22 0.91
CA THR A 107 -15.12 -1.39 2.38
C THR A 107 -13.87 -0.82 3.05
N LEU A 108 -12.68 -1.14 2.54
CA LEU A 108 -11.41 -0.71 3.14
C LEU A 108 -11.17 0.80 2.95
N PHE A 109 -11.36 1.33 1.74
CA PHE A 109 -11.21 2.76 1.49
C PHE A 109 -12.24 3.60 2.23
N SER A 110 -13.49 3.15 2.36
CA SER A 110 -14.50 3.86 3.15
C SER A 110 -14.10 3.92 4.63
N ARG A 111 -13.58 2.80 5.16
CA ARG A 111 -13.06 2.75 6.53
C ARG A 111 -11.91 3.73 6.73
N TYR A 112 -10.94 3.77 5.81
CA TYR A 112 -9.81 4.69 5.94
C TYR A 112 -10.20 6.14 5.74
N HIS A 113 -11.12 6.44 4.83
CA HIS A 113 -11.68 7.79 4.68
C HIS A 113 -12.23 8.31 6.01
N VAL A 114 -13.06 7.52 6.71
CA VAL A 114 -13.58 7.90 8.04
C VAL A 114 -12.44 8.12 9.03
N ARG A 115 -11.44 7.24 9.07
CA ARG A 115 -10.28 7.39 9.97
C ARG A 115 -9.48 8.66 9.68
N ILE A 116 -9.32 9.03 8.41
CA ILE A 116 -8.64 10.26 8.01
C ILE A 116 -9.44 11.47 8.48
N VAL A 117 -10.75 11.50 8.24
CA VAL A 117 -11.64 12.59 8.68
C VAL A 117 -11.58 12.78 10.20
N ASP A 118 -11.66 11.69 10.97
CA ASP A 118 -11.64 11.75 12.43
C ASP A 118 -10.28 12.19 13.01
N ASN A 119 -9.20 12.11 12.21
CA ASN A 119 -7.82 12.30 12.69
C ASN A 119 -7.02 13.30 11.83
N THR A 120 -7.69 14.25 11.16
CA THR A 120 -7.04 15.26 10.31
C THR A 120 -5.91 16.01 11.02
N HIS A 121 -6.08 16.30 12.32
CA HIS A 121 -5.08 16.98 13.15
C HIS A 121 -3.74 16.22 13.27
N LEU A 122 -3.74 14.88 13.21
CA LEU A 122 -2.51 14.07 13.23
C LEU A 122 -1.79 14.04 11.88
N LEU A 123 -2.50 14.39 10.80
CA LEU A 123 -2.02 14.35 9.42
C LEU A 123 -1.63 15.73 8.89
N ALA A 124 -2.06 16.81 9.57
CA ALA A 124 -1.93 18.20 9.10
C ALA A 124 -0.48 18.66 8.81
N ASN A 125 0.51 18.06 9.47
CA ASN A 125 1.92 18.43 9.32
C ASN A 125 2.73 17.44 8.47
N LEU A 126 2.07 16.45 7.85
CA LEU A 126 2.75 15.54 6.95
C LEU A 126 3.05 16.22 5.61
N SER A 127 3.87 15.55 4.78
CA SER A 127 4.13 15.98 3.41
C SER A 127 2.85 16.11 2.59
N GLU A 128 2.91 16.86 1.49
CA GLU A 128 1.77 17.07 0.58
C GLU A 128 1.09 15.75 0.19
N ALA A 129 1.86 14.72 -0.18
CA ALA A 129 1.32 13.41 -0.56
C ALA A 129 0.54 12.69 0.57
N CYS A 130 0.81 13.05 1.82
CA CYS A 130 0.22 12.45 3.02
C CYS A 130 -0.77 13.37 3.74
N CYS A 131 -1.04 14.57 3.20
CA CYS A 131 -1.99 15.48 3.82
C CYS A 131 -3.41 14.88 3.78
N PRO A 132 -4.29 15.24 4.72
CA PRO A 132 -5.64 14.68 4.80
C PRO A 132 -6.40 14.75 3.47
N GLU A 133 -6.34 15.89 2.77
CA GLU A 133 -7.05 16.15 1.53
C GLU A 133 -6.66 15.16 0.44
N ASN A 134 -5.35 14.93 0.28
CA ASN A 134 -4.83 14.02 -0.74
C ASN A 134 -5.13 12.55 -0.39
N LEU A 135 -5.05 12.16 0.88
CA LEU A 135 -5.42 10.81 1.30
C LEU A 135 -6.93 10.54 1.13
N MET A 136 -7.78 11.52 1.46
CA MET A 136 -9.22 11.43 1.22
C MET A 136 -9.52 11.36 -0.28
N ALA A 137 -8.85 12.19 -1.10
CA ALA A 137 -8.99 12.15 -2.55
C ALA A 137 -8.63 10.78 -3.13
N LEU A 138 -7.53 10.15 -2.66
CA LEU A 138 -7.18 8.78 -3.06
C LEU A 138 -8.29 7.77 -2.69
N CYS A 139 -8.87 7.89 -1.48
CA CYS A 139 -9.98 7.03 -1.08
C CYS A 139 -11.21 7.21 -1.99
N VAL A 140 -11.59 8.46 -2.28
CA VAL A 140 -12.73 8.78 -3.14
C VAL A 140 -12.49 8.27 -4.56
N GLN A 141 -11.30 8.51 -5.14
CA GLN A 141 -10.94 8.00 -6.47
C GLN A 141 -11.04 6.47 -6.53
N ALA A 142 -10.58 5.77 -5.50
CA ALA A 142 -10.67 4.32 -5.46
C ALA A 142 -12.11 3.81 -5.26
N ILE A 143 -12.98 4.55 -4.58
CA ILE A 143 -14.39 4.16 -4.38
C ILE A 143 -15.21 4.40 -5.65
N GLU A 144 -15.16 5.63 -6.16
CA GLU A 144 -16.03 6.14 -7.22
C GLU A 144 -15.50 5.83 -8.63
N HIS A 145 -14.18 5.67 -8.77
CA HIS A 145 -13.52 5.57 -10.06
C HIS A 145 -12.57 4.38 -10.18
N HIS A 146 -12.74 3.32 -9.37
CA HIS A 146 -11.94 2.09 -9.44
C HIS A 146 -11.80 1.51 -10.86
N TYR A 147 -12.86 1.58 -11.66
CA TYR A 147 -12.87 1.10 -13.05
C TYR A 147 -11.90 1.84 -13.98
N ARG A 148 -11.33 2.99 -13.58
CA ARG A 148 -10.31 3.72 -14.36
C ARG A 148 -8.88 3.24 -14.10
N TYR A 149 -8.70 2.35 -13.13
CA TYR A 149 -7.38 1.96 -12.66
C TYR A 149 -7.21 0.43 -12.65
N PRO A 150 -6.01 -0.06 -13.02
CA PRO A 150 -5.63 -1.44 -12.79
C PRO A 150 -5.77 -1.85 -11.31
N PHE A 151 -6.10 -3.11 -11.06
CA PHE A 151 -6.34 -3.60 -9.70
C PHE A 151 -5.10 -3.54 -8.80
N ASP A 152 -3.91 -3.77 -9.36
CA ASP A 152 -2.63 -3.65 -8.67
C ASP A 152 -2.32 -2.20 -8.26
N LYS A 153 -2.68 -1.21 -9.10
CA LYS A 153 -2.59 0.22 -8.75
C LYS A 153 -3.52 0.58 -7.58
N LEU A 154 -4.77 0.13 -7.61
CA LEU A 154 -5.70 0.35 -6.49
C LEU A 154 -5.18 -0.27 -5.19
N ASN A 155 -4.56 -1.45 -5.27
CA ASN A 155 -3.94 -2.09 -4.12
C ASN A 155 -2.68 -1.35 -3.64
N ARG A 156 -1.90 -0.75 -4.52
CA ARG A 156 -0.80 0.13 -4.14
C ARG A 156 -1.29 1.34 -3.37
N TRP A 157 -2.34 2.01 -3.83
CA TRP A 157 -2.97 3.11 -3.10
C TRP A 157 -3.52 2.68 -1.74
N LEU A 158 -4.17 1.52 -1.69
CA LEU A 158 -4.67 0.94 -0.45
C LEU A 158 -3.52 0.75 0.55
N GLY A 159 -2.41 0.15 0.09
CA GLY A 159 -1.19 0.00 0.87
C GLY A 159 -0.65 1.34 1.35
N PHE A 160 -0.56 2.32 0.46
CA PHE A 160 -0.05 3.66 0.78
C PHE A 160 -0.83 4.31 1.92
N VAL A 161 -2.16 4.35 1.81
CA VAL A 161 -3.02 4.88 2.87
C VAL A 161 -2.82 4.11 4.19
N GLN A 162 -2.78 2.78 4.14
CA GLN A 162 -2.49 1.95 5.33
C GLN A 162 -1.13 2.28 5.96
N GLY A 163 -0.09 2.47 5.13
CA GLY A 163 1.25 2.80 5.57
C GLY A 163 1.32 4.15 6.28
N VAL A 164 0.69 5.18 5.70
CA VAL A 164 0.61 6.50 6.32
C VAL A 164 -0.11 6.42 7.66
N LEU A 165 -1.31 5.86 7.69
CA LEU A 165 -2.11 5.76 8.92
C LEU A 165 -1.44 4.94 10.01
N ALA A 166 -0.71 3.88 9.64
CA ALA A 166 0.05 3.06 10.59
C ALA A 166 1.24 3.83 11.17
N ALA A 167 1.99 4.55 10.33
CA ALA A 167 3.14 5.32 10.77
C ALA A 167 2.77 6.40 11.80
N VAL A 168 1.61 7.04 11.64
CA VAL A 168 1.07 8.04 12.59
C VAL A 168 0.16 7.46 13.68
N ARG A 169 0.12 6.13 13.85
CA ARG A 169 -0.61 5.43 14.92
C ARG A 169 -2.14 5.61 14.90
N ILE A 170 -2.72 5.99 13.76
CA ILE A 170 -4.19 6.02 13.58
C ILE A 170 -4.76 4.60 13.47
N ILE A 171 -3.98 3.67 12.90
CA ILE A 171 -4.30 2.24 12.87
C ILE A 171 -3.17 1.40 13.46
N ASP A 172 -3.53 0.28 14.08
CA ASP A 172 -2.60 -0.78 14.43
C ASP A 172 -2.55 -1.82 13.30
N VAL A 173 -1.35 -2.20 12.86
CA VAL A 173 -1.17 -3.07 11.70
C VAL A 173 -1.70 -4.49 11.95
N ASP A 174 -1.58 -5.02 13.17
CA ASP A 174 -1.99 -6.38 13.46
C ASP A 174 -3.52 -6.47 13.66
N GLU A 175 -4.16 -5.46 14.26
CA GLU A 175 -5.61 -5.33 14.26
C GLU A 175 -6.17 -5.10 12.85
N GLU A 176 -5.53 -4.25 12.05
CA GLU A 176 -5.98 -4.01 10.69
C GLU A 176 -5.80 -5.24 9.80
N ARG A 177 -4.77 -6.06 10.03
CA ARG A 177 -4.61 -7.37 9.37
C ARG A 177 -5.76 -8.32 9.70
N LYS A 178 -6.23 -8.37 10.96
CA LYS A 178 -7.38 -9.22 11.35
C LYS A 178 -8.65 -8.80 10.61
N PHE A 179 -8.87 -7.48 10.46
CA PHE A 179 -10.03 -6.93 9.77
C PHE A 179 -9.96 -7.10 8.24
N SER A 180 -8.83 -6.74 7.63
CA SER A 180 -8.70 -6.63 6.18
C SER A 180 -8.44 -7.97 5.49
N ARG A 181 -7.79 -8.94 6.14
CA ARG A 181 -7.45 -10.24 5.52
C ARG A 181 -8.66 -11.01 5.01
N PRO A 182 -9.77 -11.19 5.76
CA PRO A 182 -10.94 -11.86 5.22
C PRO A 182 -11.47 -11.24 3.93
N LEU A 183 -11.51 -9.90 3.85
CA LEU A 183 -11.95 -9.16 2.66
C LEU A 183 -10.99 -9.37 1.49
N LEU A 184 -9.68 -9.29 1.76
CA LEU A 184 -8.63 -9.42 0.75
C LEU A 184 -8.48 -10.86 0.26
N HIS A 185 -8.73 -11.85 1.12
CA HIS A 185 -8.68 -13.26 0.75
C HIS A 185 -9.92 -13.69 -0.03
N ALA A 186 -11.06 -13.01 0.13
CA ALA A 186 -12.33 -13.37 -0.50
C ALA A 186 -12.30 -13.32 -2.03
N PHE A 187 -11.40 -12.54 -2.65
CA PHE A 187 -11.23 -12.51 -4.11
C PHE A 187 -10.06 -13.35 -4.63
N HIS A 188 -9.45 -14.18 -3.77
CA HIS A 188 -8.47 -15.19 -4.19
C HIS A 188 -9.06 -16.59 -4.06
N ASN A 189 -8.79 -17.45 -5.03
CA ASN A 189 -9.21 -18.86 -4.98
C ASN A 189 -8.53 -19.66 -3.85
N GLN A 190 -7.44 -19.13 -3.29
CA GLN A 190 -6.67 -19.73 -2.21
C GLN A 190 -6.15 -18.64 -1.29
N VAL A 191 -5.96 -18.98 -0.02
CA VAL A 191 -5.40 -18.06 0.98
C VAL A 191 -3.95 -17.73 0.62
N PRO A 192 -3.61 -16.47 0.29
CA PRO A 192 -2.23 -16.10 0.00
C PRO A 192 -1.32 -16.26 1.23
N PRO A 193 -0.04 -16.66 1.05
CA PRO A 193 0.89 -16.80 2.17
C PRO A 193 1.03 -15.50 2.97
N THR A 194 1.25 -15.58 4.28
CA THR A 194 1.42 -14.38 5.13
C THR A 194 2.88 -14.19 5.47
N PHE A 195 3.40 -12.98 5.26
CA PHE A 195 4.68 -12.59 5.81
C PHE A 195 4.52 -12.28 7.30
N ALA A 196 5.22 -13.06 8.13
CA ALA A 196 5.35 -12.83 9.55
C ALA A 196 6.71 -12.17 9.78
N SER A 197 6.79 -10.86 9.58
CA SER A 197 7.78 -10.07 10.33
C SER A 197 7.40 -10.04 11.80
#